data_AF-A0A560EDB5-F1
#
_entry.id   AF-A0A560EDB5-F1
#
_cell.length_a   1.000
_cell.length_b   1.000
_cell.length_c   1.000
_cell.angle_alpha   90.00
_cell.angle_beta   90.00
_cell.angle_gamma   90.00
#
_symmetry.space_group_name_H-M   'P 1'
#
loop_
_entity.id
_entity.type
_entity.pdbx_description
1 polymer ?
#
loop_
_entity_poly.entity_id
_entity_poly.type
_entity_poly.pdbx_seq_one_letter_code
_entity_poly.pdbx_strand_id
1 'polypeptide(L)'
;MASGPTVAAMLAPLTFFEERCTDKETLRRLIALAHDRSRRKEAHALFSEIRRKTLAAGKRNDQLALAQYAFEEICAKTLYNISGEPAPFDADSPFWVLPLALELGRMLGVTDISQISPLLTVR
;
A
#
# COMPACT_ATOMS: atom_id res chain seq x y z
N MET A 1 -13.74 1.62 15.72
CA MET A 1 -14.11 1.64 14.29
C MET A 1 -13.68 0.33 13.66
N ALA A 2 -14.52 -0.27 12.81
CA ALA A 2 -14.23 -1.56 12.18
C ALA A 2 -13.07 -1.41 11.20
N SER A 3 -11.85 -1.80 11.61
CA SER A 3 -10.67 -1.81 10.74
C SER A 3 -10.67 -2.99 9.74
N GLY A 4 -11.56 -3.96 9.93
CA GLY A 4 -11.68 -5.16 9.09
C GLY A 4 -11.86 -4.86 7.61
N PRO A 5 -12.88 -4.06 7.20
CA PRO A 5 -13.10 -3.74 5.79
C PRO A 5 -11.94 -2.99 5.14
N THR A 6 -11.34 -2.02 5.84
CA THR A 6 -10.18 -1.27 5.33
C THR A 6 -8.99 -2.19 5.09
N VAL A 7 -8.68 -3.08 6.04
CA VAL A 7 -7.57 -4.02 5.92
C VAL A 7 -7.82 -5.03 4.79
N ALA A 8 -9.05 -5.53 4.65
CA ALA A 8 -9.40 -6.42 3.55
C ALA A 8 -9.24 -5.74 2.18
N ALA A 9 -9.67 -4.47 2.07
CA ALA A 9 -9.51 -3.67 0.86
C ALA A 9 -8.04 -3.39 0.48
N MET A 10 -7.13 -3.37 1.48
CA MET A 10 -5.70 -3.21 1.27
C MET A 10 -4.98 -4.52 0.93
N LEU A 11 -5.40 -5.64 1.54
CA LEU A 11 -4.73 -6.93 1.35
C LEU A 11 -4.78 -7.40 -0.10
N ALA A 12 -5.92 -7.22 -0.79
CA ALA A 12 -6.06 -7.63 -2.18
C ALA A 12 -5.01 -7.00 -3.12
N PRO A 13 -4.86 -5.65 -3.20
CA PRO A 13 -3.84 -5.05 -4.03
C PRO A 13 -2.42 -5.36 -3.54
N LEU A 14 -2.17 -5.42 -2.22
CA LEU A 14 -0.85 -5.78 -1.69
C LEU A 14 -0.37 -7.16 -2.19
N THR A 15 -1.22 -8.17 -2.07
CA THR A 15 -0.92 -9.54 -2.54
C THR A 15 -0.77 -9.56 -4.06
N PHE A 16 -1.67 -8.87 -4.78
CA PHE A 16 -1.61 -8.79 -6.24
C PHE A 16 -0.27 -8.22 -6.75
N PHE A 17 0.24 -7.16 -6.11
CA PHE A 17 1.53 -6.56 -6.47
C PHE A 17 2.74 -7.33 -5.95
N GLU A 18 2.64 -8.06 -4.84
CA GLU A 18 3.74 -8.90 -4.34
C GLU A 18 4.17 -9.95 -5.40
N GLU A 19 3.22 -10.46 -6.18
CA GLU A 19 3.52 -11.40 -7.26
C GLU A 19 4.20 -10.74 -8.46
N ARG A 20 3.93 -9.44 -8.72
CA ARG A 20 4.24 -8.75 -9.98
C ARG A 20 5.38 -7.73 -9.90
N CYS A 21 5.64 -7.16 -8.73
CA CYS A 21 6.73 -6.22 -8.52
C CYS A 21 8.06 -6.94 -8.32
N THR A 22 9.15 -6.38 -8.85
CA THR A 22 10.51 -6.93 -8.67
C THR A 22 10.95 -6.81 -7.21
N ASP A 23 10.75 -5.65 -6.60
CA ASP A 23 11.00 -5.43 -5.18
C ASP A 23 9.77 -5.84 -4.37
N LYS A 24 9.91 -6.85 -3.51
CA LYS A 24 8.81 -7.46 -2.75
C LYS A 24 8.95 -7.24 -1.25
N GLU A 25 10.06 -6.68 -0.80
CA GLU A 25 10.43 -6.69 0.62
C GLU A 25 9.40 -5.92 1.46
N THR A 26 9.11 -4.69 1.04
CA THR A 26 8.20 -3.78 1.73
C THR A 26 6.73 -4.19 1.55
N LEU A 27 6.35 -4.76 0.40
CA LEU A 27 5.04 -5.39 0.19
C LEU A 27 4.77 -6.53 1.18
N ARG A 28 5.71 -7.47 1.33
CA ARG A 28 5.58 -8.60 2.28
C ARG A 28 5.44 -8.13 3.72
N ARG A 29 6.19 -7.10 4.08
CA ARG A 29 6.11 -6.49 5.42
C ARG A 29 4.77 -5.81 5.64
N LEU A 30 4.25 -5.08 4.65
CA LEU A 30 2.90 -4.50 4.70
C LEU A 30 1.81 -5.59 4.84
N ILE A 31 1.91 -6.68 4.09
CA ILE A 31 0.98 -7.84 4.21
C ILE A 31 1.03 -8.40 5.64
N ALA A 32 2.22 -8.62 6.20
CA ALA A 32 2.37 -9.12 7.56
C ALA A 32 1.74 -8.17 8.61
N LEU A 33 1.95 -6.86 8.48
CA LEU A 33 1.36 -5.86 9.38
C LEU A 33 -0.16 -5.72 9.19
N ALA A 34 -0.68 -5.94 7.98
CA ALA A 34 -2.11 -5.97 7.72
C ALA A 34 -2.79 -7.13 8.47
N HIS A 35 -2.17 -8.31 8.48
CA HIS A 35 -2.65 -9.49 9.20
C HIS A 35 -2.50 -9.41 10.72
N ASP A 36 -1.48 -8.70 11.24
CA ASP A 36 -1.24 -8.60 12.69
C ASP A 36 -1.59 -7.21 13.24
N ARG A 37 -2.77 -7.10 13.85
CA ARG A 37 -3.24 -5.86 14.48
C ARG A 37 -2.29 -5.34 15.55
N SER A 38 -1.65 -6.20 16.34
CA SER A 38 -0.77 -5.80 17.45
C SER A 38 0.51 -5.13 16.96
N ARG A 39 0.90 -5.43 15.72
CA ARG A 39 2.11 -4.94 15.07
C ARG A 39 1.89 -3.75 14.17
N ARG A 40 0.65 -3.34 13.88
CA ARG A 40 0.35 -2.21 12.96
C ARG A 40 1.05 -0.89 13.32
N LYS A 41 1.36 -0.66 14.59
CA LYS A 41 2.18 0.49 15.04
C LYS A 41 3.57 0.53 14.41
N GLU A 42 4.13 -0.63 14.06
CA GLU A 42 5.41 -0.76 13.33
C GLU A 42 5.35 -0.15 11.92
N ALA A 43 4.14 0.10 11.38
CA ALA A 43 3.97 0.67 10.05
C ALA A 43 4.55 2.08 9.92
N HIS A 44 4.69 2.84 11.01
CA HIS A 44 5.37 4.14 10.98
C HIS A 44 6.88 4.00 10.68
N ALA A 45 7.52 3.00 11.27
CA ALA A 45 8.91 2.70 10.97
C ALA A 45 9.04 2.26 9.51
N LEU A 46 8.17 1.34 9.07
CA LEU A 46 8.14 0.86 7.68
C LEU A 46 7.90 2.00 6.67
N PHE A 47 6.99 2.93 6.95
CA PHE A 47 6.78 4.14 6.14
C PHE A 47 8.09 4.90 5.92
N SER A 48 8.88 5.08 6.99
CA SER A 48 10.16 5.78 6.91
C SER A 48 11.17 5.05 6.01
N GLU A 49 11.11 3.72 5.95
CA GLU A 49 11.94 2.91 5.05
C GLU A 49 11.49 3.04 3.60
N ILE A 50 10.19 2.89 3.35
CA ILE A 50 9.59 3.05 2.02
C ILE A 50 9.90 4.46 1.49
N ARG A 51 9.77 5.50 2.33
CA ARG A 51 10.06 6.88 1.95
C ARG A 51 11.47 7.07 1.43
N ARG A 52 12.47 6.38 2.01
CA ARG A 52 13.84 6.41 1.50
C ARG A 52 13.94 5.77 0.11
N LYS A 53 13.21 4.68 -0.13
CA LYS A 53 13.12 4.03 -1.45
C LYS A 53 12.44 4.94 -2.47
N THR A 54 11.35 5.62 -2.11
CA THR A 54 10.67 6.62 -2.94
C THR A 54 11.61 7.75 -3.36
N LEU A 55 12.33 8.35 -2.39
CA LEU A 55 13.28 9.43 -2.68
C LEU A 55 14.43 8.95 -3.59
N ALA A 56 14.92 7.73 -3.39
CA ALA A 56 15.95 7.15 -4.23
C ALA A 56 15.44 6.86 -5.66
N ALA A 57 14.21 6.37 -5.82
CA ALA A 57 13.56 6.18 -7.11
C ALA A 57 13.39 7.52 -7.85
N GLY A 58 12.98 8.57 -7.14
CA GLY A 58 12.87 9.93 -7.68
C GLY A 58 14.19 10.46 -8.23
N LYS A 59 15.30 10.26 -7.50
CA LYS A 59 16.65 10.62 -7.97
C LYS A 59 17.07 9.88 -9.23
N ARG A 60 16.59 8.64 -9.44
CA ARG A 60 16.85 7.84 -10.63
C ARG A 60 15.85 8.05 -11.76
N ASN A 61 14.84 8.90 -11.56
CA ASN A 61 13.70 9.06 -12.47
C ASN A 61 12.99 7.72 -12.80
N ASP A 62 12.95 6.81 -11.82
CA ASP A 62 12.36 5.48 -11.95
C ASP A 62 10.86 5.55 -11.64
N GLN A 63 10.06 5.80 -12.67
CA GLN A 63 8.62 6.07 -12.53
C GLN A 63 7.83 4.85 -12.01
N LEU A 64 8.21 3.64 -12.42
CA LEU A 64 7.54 2.42 -11.94
C LEU A 64 7.81 2.20 -10.45
N ALA A 65 9.06 2.35 -10.02
CA ALA A 65 9.40 2.26 -8.60
C ALA A 65 8.74 3.38 -7.78
N LEU A 66 8.64 4.60 -8.32
CA LEU A 66 7.91 5.70 -7.68
C LEU A 66 6.43 5.34 -7.46
N ALA A 67 5.74 4.81 -8.47
CA ALA A 67 4.34 4.39 -8.34
C ALA A 67 4.19 3.26 -7.31
N GLN A 68 5.09 2.29 -7.33
CA GLN A 68 5.11 1.20 -6.35
C GLN A 68 5.26 1.75 -4.92
N TYR A 69 6.30 2.55 -4.67
CA TYR A 69 6.56 3.04 -3.31
C TYR A 69 5.53 4.06 -2.84
N ALA A 70 4.88 4.82 -3.74
CA ALA A 70 3.74 5.66 -3.38
C ALA A 70 2.56 4.82 -2.88
N PHE A 71 2.22 3.73 -3.58
CA PHE A 71 1.20 2.78 -3.13
C PHE A 71 1.56 2.13 -1.78
N GLU A 72 2.82 1.76 -1.58
CA GLU A 72 3.28 1.19 -0.31
C GLU A 72 3.27 2.21 0.85
N GLU A 73 3.69 3.45 0.60
CA GLU A 73 3.65 4.54 1.59
C GLU A 73 2.24 4.75 2.11
N ILE A 74 1.25 4.82 1.21
CA ILE A 74 -0.15 5.04 1.62
C ILE A 74 -0.72 3.86 2.40
N CYS A 75 -0.28 2.64 2.08
CA CYS A 75 -0.62 1.46 2.86
C CYS A 75 -0.02 1.53 4.27
N ALA A 76 1.25 1.93 4.40
CA ALA A 76 1.89 2.10 5.69
C ALA A 76 1.20 3.17 6.55
N LYS A 77 0.89 4.33 5.96
CA LYS A 77 0.13 5.40 6.63
C LYS A 77 -1.23 4.91 7.11
N THR A 78 -1.98 4.22 6.25
CA THR A 78 -3.28 3.66 6.59
C THR A 78 -3.19 2.67 7.76
N LEU A 79 -2.25 1.71 7.71
CA LEU A 79 -2.07 0.73 8.79
C LEU A 79 -1.70 1.38 10.12
N TYR A 80 -0.85 2.41 10.11
CA TYR A 80 -0.52 3.16 11.30
C TYR A 80 -1.73 3.91 11.85
N ASN A 81 -2.48 4.63 11.01
CA ASN A 81 -3.65 5.39 11.43
C ASN A 81 -4.72 4.49 12.08
N ILE A 82 -4.98 3.30 11.53
CA ILE A 82 -5.97 2.37 12.10
C ILE A 82 -5.44 1.60 13.33
N SER A 83 -4.16 1.72 13.67
CA SER A 83 -3.61 1.17 14.92
C SER A 83 -4.11 1.92 16.15
N GLY A 84 -4.45 3.20 16.01
CA GLY A 84 -4.88 4.08 17.09
C GLY A 84 -3.73 4.73 17.88
N GLU A 85 -2.49 4.56 17.43
CA GLU A 85 -1.33 5.24 17.99
C GLU A 85 -1.41 6.77 17.80
N PRO A 86 -0.76 7.57 18.67
CA PRO A 86 -0.76 9.02 18.58
C PRO A 86 0.00 9.53 17.34
N ALA A 87 -0.22 10.81 17.02
CA ALA A 87 0.35 11.48 15.85
C ALA A 87 0.08 10.74 14.53
N PRO A 88 -1.21 10.54 14.16
CA PRO A 88 -1.55 9.87 12.91
C PRO A 88 -1.05 10.68 11.71
N PHE A 89 -0.83 9.98 10.60
CA PHE A 89 -0.70 10.60 9.28
C PHE A 89 -2.04 11.18 8.81
N ASP A 90 -2.04 11.73 7.60
CA ASP A 90 -3.21 12.33 6.95
C ASP A 90 -4.44 11.41 7.02
N ALA A 91 -5.57 11.94 7.50
CA ALA A 91 -6.79 11.18 7.77
C ALA A 91 -7.41 10.58 6.49
N ASP A 92 -7.08 11.13 5.33
CA ASP A 92 -7.55 10.69 4.03
C ASP A 92 -6.71 9.54 3.44
N SER A 93 -5.64 9.10 4.12
CA SER A 93 -4.76 8.02 3.65
C SER A 93 -5.51 6.77 3.14
N PRO A 94 -6.56 6.26 3.82
CA PRO A 94 -7.30 5.10 3.33
C PRO A 94 -7.96 5.29 1.95
N PHE A 95 -8.37 6.51 1.61
CA PHE A 95 -9.02 6.81 0.31
C PHE A 95 -8.04 6.74 -0.86
N TRP A 96 -6.75 6.94 -0.60
CA TRP A 96 -5.70 6.96 -1.62
C TRP A 96 -5.11 5.58 -1.94
N VAL A 97 -5.41 4.55 -1.15
CA VAL A 97 -4.94 3.16 -1.39
C VAL A 97 -5.33 2.69 -2.79
N LEU A 98 -6.61 2.80 -3.14
CA LEU A 98 -7.13 2.26 -4.40
C LEU A 98 -6.70 3.09 -5.63
N PRO A 99 -6.75 4.43 -5.62
CA PRO A 99 -6.19 5.24 -6.70
C PRO A 99 -4.72 4.94 -7.00
N LEU A 100 -3.88 4.79 -5.98
CA LEU A 100 -2.46 4.49 -6.16
C LEU A 100 -2.22 3.04 -6.62
N ALA A 101 -3.02 2.10 -6.15
CA ALA A 101 -3.03 0.73 -6.67
C ALA A 101 -3.38 0.69 -8.16
N LEU A 102 -4.42 1.42 -8.58
CA LEU A 102 -4.84 1.49 -9.97
C LEU A 102 -3.75 2.07 -10.87
N GLU A 103 -3.08 3.13 -10.42
CA GLU A 103 -1.98 3.73 -11.18
C GLU A 103 -0.80 2.75 -11.34
N LEU A 104 -0.39 2.07 -10.26
CA LEU A 104 0.64 1.03 -10.35
C LEU A 104 0.22 -0.11 -11.29
N GLY A 105 -1.03 -0.58 -11.18
CA GLY A 105 -1.58 -1.61 -12.06
C GLY A 105 -1.53 -1.20 -13.53
N ARG A 106 -1.91 0.04 -13.84
CA ARG A 106 -1.82 0.60 -15.20
C ARG A 106 -0.39 0.58 -15.72
N MET A 107 0.59 0.96 -14.89
CA MET A 107 2.01 0.96 -15.26
C MET A 107 2.58 -0.46 -15.47
N LEU A 108 2.01 -1.45 -14.79
CA LEU A 108 2.33 -2.88 -14.97
C LEU A 108 1.55 -3.53 -16.13
N GLY A 109 0.75 -2.76 -16.87
CA GLY A 109 -0.03 -3.26 -18.02
C GLY A 109 -1.28 -4.07 -17.62
N VAL A 110 -1.78 -3.90 -16.41
CA VAL A 110 -3.02 -4.56 -15.96
C VAL A 110 -4.22 -3.90 -16.64
N THR A 111 -4.97 -4.69 -17.41
CA THR A 111 -6.14 -4.21 -18.17
C THR A 111 -7.46 -4.49 -17.44
N ASP A 112 -7.53 -5.59 -16.68
CA ASP A 112 -8.67 -5.93 -15.85
C ASP A 112 -8.42 -5.50 -14.39
N ILE A 113 -8.98 -4.35 -14.02
CA ILE A 113 -8.80 -3.76 -12.69
C ILE A 113 -9.46 -4.58 -11.57
N SER A 114 -10.38 -5.49 -11.90
CA SER A 114 -10.99 -6.40 -10.90
C SER A 114 -9.96 -7.37 -10.32
N GLN A 115 -8.86 -7.63 -11.04
CA GLN A 115 -7.74 -8.44 -10.56
C GLN A 115 -6.97 -7.74 -9.43
N ILE A 116 -6.96 -6.40 -9.41
CA ILE A 116 -6.26 -5.61 -8.38
C ILE A 116 -7.05 -5.61 -7.07
N SER A 117 -8.38 -5.47 -7.16
CA SER A 117 -9.24 -5.44 -5.98
C SER A 117 -10.65 -5.94 -6.30
N PRO A 118 -11.23 -6.81 -5.44
CA PRO A 118 -12.60 -7.28 -5.62
C PRO A 118 -13.64 -6.15 -5.52
N LEU A 119 -13.28 -5.01 -4.92
CA LEU A 119 -14.13 -3.81 -4.85
C LEU A 119 -14.39 -3.17 -6.22
N LEU A 120 -13.62 -3.52 -7.23
CA LEU A 120 -13.71 -2.98 -8.59
C LEU A 120 -14.51 -3.89 -9.53
N THR A 121 -15.15 -4.93 -9.01
CA THR A 121 -16.01 -5.81 -9.81
C THR A 121 -17.26 -5.06 -10.22
N VAL A 122 -17.48 -4.88 -11.52
CA VAL A 122 -18.77 -4.41 -12.05
C VAL A 122 -19.77 -5.56 -11.89
N ARG A 123 -20.84 -5.31 -11.12
CA ARG A 123 -21.96 -6.24 -10.98
C ARG A 123 -22.97 -6.05 -12.09
#